data_AF-A0A834NR30-F1
#
_entry.id   AF-A0A834NR30-F1
#
_cell.length_a   1.000
_cell.length_b   1.000
_cell.length_c   1.000
_cell.angle_alpha   90.00
_cell.angle_beta   90.00
_cell.angle_gamma   90.00
#
_symmetry.space_group_name_H-M   'P 1'
#
loop_
_entity.id
_entity.type
_entity.pdbx_description
1 polymer ?
#
loop_
_entity_poly.entity_id
_entity_poly.type
_entity_poly.pdbx_seq_one_letter_code
_entity_poly.pdbx_strand_id
1 'polypeptide(L)'
;MTTNNSSTQDKRTPGRKSKFWAYILWLFGGLISAHHIYLGRDAHAFLYISTFGGYLGLGWFWDIFKIPSYVADANDDPNFIKQFKRKVRLNRKPPFSTVRFTAGNAVAYFWAEIYCSAIPQDEINGINFRHLMILTPAIIALGVWTVGNIGREEGTIWAALVAAYLVYPILYYIGDDTVWVFLMVLASNLAFDTFSKRWNLKPKKKQRWIKRMLVLFLAISLYFSLIGSYLYFNAVITDSENEEIKLSDAIGHFFTSPIWLDLKASLEATWNQAVHQGFWATWAQIVDLSDPRGEINAYKVLGLSQTASQSEITVRWRILSRDNHPDKIKGTKEERRKAQEKFMEIQQAYEILSKAKNRRQRRNRRSE
;
A
#
# COMPACT_ATOMS: atom_id res chain seq x y z
N MET A 1 -12.13 -8.18 -58.48
CA MET A 1 -10.67 -8.34 -58.27
C MET A 1 -10.16 -7.02 -57.73
N THR A 2 -9.51 -6.85 -56.59
CA THR A 2 -8.93 -7.73 -55.57
C THR A 2 -8.71 -6.82 -54.36
N THR A 3 -9.11 -7.30 -53.19
CA THR A 3 -8.97 -6.65 -51.88
C THR A 3 -7.51 -6.65 -51.46
N ASN A 4 -6.87 -5.48 -51.38
CA ASN A 4 -5.52 -5.36 -50.82
C ASN A 4 -5.60 -5.26 -49.29
N ASN A 5 -5.69 -6.43 -48.68
CA ASN A 5 -5.59 -6.65 -47.25
C ASN A 5 -4.12 -6.46 -46.82
N SER A 6 -3.73 -5.23 -46.47
CA SER A 6 -2.39 -4.94 -45.93
C SER A 6 -2.30 -5.35 -44.46
N SER A 7 -2.35 -6.67 -44.23
CA SER A 7 -1.88 -7.26 -42.98
C SER A 7 -0.37 -7.09 -42.92
N THR A 8 0.07 -6.00 -42.30
CA THR A 8 1.46 -5.81 -41.91
C THR A 8 1.78 -6.87 -40.86
N GLN A 9 2.25 -8.02 -41.31
CA GLN A 9 2.86 -9.02 -40.45
C GLN A 9 4.02 -8.36 -39.71
N ASP A 10 3.78 -8.05 -38.44
CA ASP A 10 4.75 -7.58 -37.46
C ASP A 10 5.81 -8.68 -37.30
N LYS A 11 6.87 -8.61 -38.11
CA LYS A 11 8.06 -9.45 -37.93
C LYS A 11 8.56 -9.21 -36.52
N ARG A 12 8.31 -10.16 -35.62
CA ARG A 12 8.74 -10.14 -34.21
C ARG A 12 10.27 -10.05 -34.19
N THR A 13 10.79 -8.84 -34.07
CA THR A 13 12.20 -8.60 -33.81
C THR A 13 12.53 -9.17 -32.42
N PRO A 14 13.54 -10.04 -32.29
CA PRO A 14 13.92 -10.60 -31.00
C PRO A 14 14.26 -9.48 -30.01
N GLY A 15 13.54 -9.43 -28.88
CA GLY A 15 13.75 -8.45 -27.82
C GLY A 15 12.79 -7.26 -27.78
N ARG A 16 11.79 -7.18 -28.68
CA ARG A 16 10.73 -6.16 -28.62
C ARG A 16 9.80 -6.41 -27.43
N LYS A 17 9.51 -5.36 -26.66
CA LYS A 17 8.59 -5.38 -25.52
C LYS A 17 7.14 -5.40 -26.00
N SER A 18 6.36 -6.37 -25.54
CA SER A 18 4.93 -6.48 -25.78
C SER A 18 4.09 -5.62 -24.83
N LYS A 19 3.03 -4.99 -25.35
CA LYS A 19 2.00 -4.28 -24.57
C LYS A 19 1.21 -5.23 -23.67
N PHE A 20 0.86 -6.41 -24.20
CA PHE A 20 0.11 -7.43 -23.47
C PHE A 20 0.82 -7.83 -22.17
N TRP A 21 2.11 -8.17 -22.28
CA TRP A 21 2.92 -8.50 -21.11
C TRP A 21 3.11 -7.32 -20.16
N ALA A 22 3.22 -6.09 -20.68
CA ALA A 22 3.29 -4.90 -19.82
C ALA A 22 2.00 -4.71 -18.99
N TYR A 23 0.82 -4.96 -19.56
CA TYR A 23 -0.45 -4.90 -18.83
C TYR A 23 -0.62 -6.07 -17.84
N ILE A 24 -0.22 -7.29 -18.19
CA ILE A 24 -0.24 -8.42 -17.23
C ILE A 24 0.65 -8.13 -16.02
N LEU A 25 1.88 -7.68 -16.27
CA LEU A 25 2.83 -7.34 -15.20
C LEU A 25 2.35 -6.15 -14.37
N TRP A 26 1.61 -5.22 -14.97
CA TRP A 26 0.99 -4.10 -14.25
C TRP A 26 -0.19 -4.56 -13.39
N LEU A 27 -1.04 -5.47 -13.89
CA LEU A 27 -2.22 -5.93 -13.16
C LEU A 27 -1.84 -6.80 -11.94
N PHE A 28 -0.95 -7.77 -12.14
CA PHE A 28 -0.58 -8.73 -11.08
C PHE A 28 0.69 -8.34 -10.31
N GLY A 29 1.57 -7.53 -10.91
CA GLY A 29 2.84 -7.11 -10.33
C GLY A 29 3.00 -5.59 -10.23
N GLY A 30 1.91 -4.83 -10.36
CA GLY A 30 1.95 -3.36 -10.39
C GLY A 30 2.47 -2.73 -9.09
N LEU A 31 2.12 -3.31 -7.93
CA LEU A 31 2.58 -2.85 -6.63
C LEU A 31 4.11 -2.98 -6.46
N ILE A 32 4.68 -4.05 -7.00
CA ILE A 32 6.14 -4.28 -7.03
C ILE A 32 6.80 -3.71 -8.30
N SER A 33 6.05 -2.94 -9.09
CA SER A 33 6.52 -2.27 -10.31
C SER A 33 7.11 -3.19 -11.39
N ALA A 34 6.59 -4.42 -11.51
CA ALA A 34 7.09 -5.43 -12.44
C ALA A 34 7.08 -4.96 -13.90
N HIS A 35 6.08 -4.17 -14.30
CA HIS A 35 5.97 -3.62 -15.65
C HIS A 35 7.02 -2.55 -15.95
N HIS A 36 7.38 -1.70 -14.99
CA HIS A 36 8.47 -0.71 -15.17
C HIS A 36 9.83 -1.40 -15.27
N ILE A 37 10.07 -2.43 -14.47
CA ILE A 37 11.29 -3.26 -14.55
C ILE A 37 11.39 -3.93 -15.93
N TYR A 38 10.30 -4.52 -16.41
CA TYR A 38 10.23 -5.14 -17.74
C TYR A 38 10.51 -4.15 -18.87
N LEU A 39 10.04 -2.90 -18.74
CA LEU A 39 10.20 -1.82 -19.70
C LEU A 39 11.55 -1.09 -19.63
N GLY A 40 12.43 -1.44 -18.69
CA GLY A 40 13.73 -0.78 -18.58
C GLY A 40 13.69 0.56 -17.83
N ARG A 41 12.65 0.81 -17.04
CA ARG A 41 12.38 2.08 -16.36
C ARG A 41 12.71 1.99 -14.87
N ASP A 42 13.98 1.70 -14.55
CA ASP A 42 14.40 1.36 -13.17
C ASP A 42 14.14 2.48 -12.16
N ALA A 43 14.37 3.75 -12.52
CA ALA A 43 14.06 4.88 -11.63
C ALA A 43 12.55 5.00 -11.33
N HIS A 44 11.69 4.74 -12.31
CA HIS A 44 10.24 4.64 -12.08
C HIS A 44 9.91 3.43 -11.20
N ALA A 45 10.59 2.30 -11.42
CA ALA A 45 10.35 1.10 -10.65
C ALA A 45 10.65 1.31 -9.16
N PHE A 46 11.80 1.92 -8.87
CA PHE A 46 12.17 2.31 -7.52
C PHE A 46 11.13 3.25 -6.89
N LEU A 47 10.70 4.29 -7.61
CA LEU A 47 9.69 5.23 -7.11
C LEU A 47 8.36 4.56 -6.79
N TYR A 48 7.90 3.65 -7.65
CA TYR A 48 6.67 2.89 -7.42
C TYR A 48 6.76 2.08 -6.12
N ILE A 49 7.87 1.39 -5.90
CA ILE A 49 8.09 0.58 -4.71
C ILE A 49 8.20 1.49 -3.48
N SER A 50 8.98 2.56 -3.56
CA SER A 50 9.19 3.51 -2.45
C SER A 50 7.98 4.40 -2.14
N THR A 51 6.89 4.31 -2.91
CA THR A 51 5.66 5.10 -2.69
C THR A 51 4.40 4.24 -2.70
N PHE A 52 4.55 2.93 -2.51
CA PHE A 52 3.46 1.96 -2.45
C PHE A 52 2.54 2.00 -3.70
N GLY A 53 3.11 1.71 -4.88
CA GLY A 53 2.35 1.65 -6.14
C GLY A 53 2.19 3.00 -6.86
N GLY A 54 3.08 3.95 -6.59
CA GLY A 54 3.08 5.27 -7.23
C GLY A 54 2.20 6.28 -6.48
N TYR A 55 2.55 6.58 -5.24
CA TYR A 55 1.80 7.43 -4.31
C TYR A 55 0.43 6.84 -3.94
N LEU A 56 0.46 5.80 -3.09
CA LEU A 56 -0.74 5.11 -2.58
C LEU A 56 -1.66 4.61 -3.71
N GLY A 57 -1.08 4.09 -4.80
CA GLY A 57 -1.81 3.51 -5.94
C GLY A 57 -2.32 4.49 -7.00
N LEU A 58 -2.14 5.81 -6.86
CA LEU A 58 -2.55 6.77 -7.91
C LEU A 58 -1.79 6.55 -9.23
N GLY A 59 -0.49 6.27 -9.14
CA GLY A 59 0.34 5.89 -10.27
C GLY A 59 -0.19 4.64 -10.96
N TRP A 60 -0.57 3.61 -10.18
CA TRP A 60 -1.13 2.38 -10.72
C TRP A 60 -2.32 2.65 -11.64
N PHE A 61 -3.25 3.55 -11.28
CA PHE A 61 -4.34 3.97 -12.16
C PHE A 61 -3.86 4.76 -13.38
N TRP A 62 -2.92 5.68 -13.19
CA TRP A 62 -2.37 6.51 -14.28
C TRP A 62 -1.68 5.68 -15.37
N ASP A 63 -1.06 4.56 -14.99
CA ASP A 63 -0.33 3.69 -15.89
C ASP A 63 -1.21 2.97 -16.92
N ILE A 64 -2.52 2.82 -16.65
CA ILE A 64 -3.51 2.30 -17.62
C ILE A 64 -3.36 3.02 -18.97
N PHE A 65 -3.21 4.34 -18.92
CA PHE A 65 -3.10 5.20 -20.10
C PHE A 65 -1.67 5.37 -20.61
N LYS A 66 -0.67 5.16 -19.76
CA LYS A 66 0.74 5.44 -20.11
C LYS A 66 1.52 4.23 -20.60
N ILE A 67 1.12 3.01 -20.24
CA ILE A 67 1.77 1.77 -20.69
C ILE A 67 2.01 1.73 -22.22
N PRO A 68 1.06 2.11 -23.10
CA PRO A 68 1.31 2.09 -24.55
C PRO A 68 2.48 3.00 -24.96
N SER A 69 2.59 4.18 -24.34
CA SER A 69 3.67 5.13 -24.56
C SER A 69 5.00 4.62 -24.00
N TYR A 70 4.99 3.97 -22.83
CA TYR A 70 6.19 3.38 -22.25
C TYR A 70 6.73 2.21 -23.07
N VAL A 71 5.84 1.37 -23.62
CA VAL A 71 6.22 0.29 -24.53
C VAL A 71 6.79 0.86 -25.84
N ALA A 72 6.18 1.92 -26.38
CA ALA A 72 6.70 2.60 -27.57
C ALA A 72 8.10 3.21 -27.33
N ASP A 73 8.32 3.84 -26.17
CA ASP A 73 9.62 4.37 -25.75
C ASP A 73 10.65 3.27 -25.46
N ALA A 74 10.23 2.10 -24.95
CA ALA A 74 11.13 0.96 -24.69
C ALA A 74 11.56 0.25 -25.98
N ASN A 75 10.74 0.34 -27.03
CA ASN A 75 10.99 -0.27 -28.33
C ASN A 75 11.59 0.69 -29.36
N ASP A 76 11.88 1.94 -28.98
CA ASP A 76 12.28 3.02 -29.89
C ASP A 76 11.36 3.12 -31.13
N ASP A 77 10.05 3.07 -30.90
CA ASP A 77 9.05 3.07 -31.98
C ASP A 77 9.20 4.29 -32.90
N PRO A 78 9.20 4.11 -34.24
CA PRO A 78 9.43 5.21 -35.18
C PRO A 78 8.47 6.39 -35.00
N ASN A 79 7.20 6.13 -34.69
CA ASN A 79 6.20 7.18 -34.47
C ASN A 79 6.48 7.95 -33.17
N PHE A 80 6.84 7.22 -32.11
CA PHE A 80 7.22 7.83 -30.83
C PHE A 80 8.47 8.71 -30.98
N ILE A 81 9.51 8.20 -31.65
CA ILE A 81 10.74 8.95 -31.91
C ILE A 81 10.49 10.18 -32.78
N LYS A 82 9.64 10.07 -33.82
CA LYS A 82 9.27 11.21 -34.67
C LYS A 82 8.58 12.31 -33.86
N GLN A 83 7.64 11.94 -32.99
CA GLN A 83 6.96 12.89 -32.11
C GLN A 83 7.92 13.51 -31.09
N PHE A 84 8.84 12.73 -30.52
CA PHE A 84 9.86 13.21 -29.60
C PHE A 84 10.79 14.22 -30.28
N LYS A 85 11.32 13.90 -31.47
CA LYS A 85 12.14 14.81 -32.27
C LYS A 85 11.42 16.12 -32.57
N ARG A 86 10.11 16.07 -32.88
CA ARG A 86 9.30 17.28 -33.07
C ARG A 86 9.27 18.16 -31.81
N LYS A 87 9.07 17.56 -30.62
CA LYS A 87 9.07 18.30 -29.34
C LYS A 87 10.42 18.95 -29.03
N VAL A 88 11.51 18.23 -29.28
CA VAL A 88 12.89 18.74 -29.09
C VAL A 88 13.19 19.89 -30.04
N ARG A 89 12.72 19.84 -31.29
CA ARG A 89 12.90 20.94 -32.26
C ARG A 89 12.13 22.20 -31.86
N LEU A 90 10.93 22.04 -31.31
CA LEU A 90 10.09 23.16 -30.88
C LEU A 90 10.57 23.80 -29.57
N ASN A 91 11.19 23.03 -28.67
CA ASN A 91 11.58 23.51 -27.35
C ASN A 91 13.04 23.18 -27.05
N ARG A 92 13.89 24.21 -26.90
CA ARG A 92 15.31 24.05 -26.54
C ARG A 92 15.50 23.31 -25.20
N LYS A 93 14.57 23.50 -24.26
CA LYS A 93 14.49 22.78 -22.98
C LYS A 93 13.12 22.12 -22.83
N PRO A 94 12.98 21.05 -22.02
CA PRO A 94 11.68 20.48 -21.72
C PRO A 94 10.75 21.54 -21.12
N PRO A 95 9.50 21.67 -21.61
CA PRO A 95 8.55 22.62 -21.04
C PRO A 95 8.21 22.26 -19.59
N PHE A 96 7.64 23.20 -18.85
CA PHE A 96 7.12 22.93 -17.51
C PHE A 96 6.01 21.87 -17.58
N SER A 97 6.03 20.90 -16.67
CA SER A 97 5.03 19.84 -16.59
C SER A 97 4.46 19.80 -15.20
N THR A 98 3.20 20.23 -15.04
CA THR A 98 2.51 20.23 -13.75
C THR A 98 2.53 18.84 -13.11
N VAL A 99 2.28 17.78 -13.89
CA VAL A 99 2.28 16.39 -13.39
C VAL A 99 3.65 15.98 -12.84
N ARG A 100 4.74 16.34 -13.52
CA ARG A 100 6.09 16.02 -13.01
C ARG A 100 6.46 16.88 -11.83
N PHE A 101 6.11 18.15 -11.84
CA PHE A 101 6.38 19.07 -10.74
C PHE A 101 5.66 18.61 -9.47
N THR A 102 4.36 18.30 -9.55
CA THR A 102 3.59 17.79 -8.41
C THR A 102 4.12 16.44 -7.93
N ALA A 103 4.43 15.51 -8.84
CA ALA A 103 5.04 14.23 -8.47
C ALA A 103 6.42 14.42 -7.80
N GLY A 104 7.23 15.37 -8.28
CA GLY A 104 8.52 15.72 -7.70
C GLY A 104 8.39 16.23 -6.27
N ASN A 105 7.43 17.12 -6.01
CA ASN A 105 7.14 17.61 -4.67
C ASN A 105 6.63 16.49 -3.76
N ALA A 106 5.66 15.71 -4.22
CA ALA A 106 5.06 14.63 -3.44
C ALA A 106 6.10 13.57 -3.02
N VAL A 107 6.95 13.13 -3.95
CA VAL A 107 8.02 12.16 -3.68
C VAL A 107 9.07 12.74 -2.75
N ALA A 108 9.56 13.96 -3.03
CA ALA A 108 10.62 14.57 -2.22
C ALA A 108 10.16 14.84 -0.78
N TYR A 109 8.93 15.32 -0.62
CA TYR A 109 8.30 15.50 0.69
C TYR A 109 8.18 14.16 1.41
N PHE A 110 7.58 13.14 0.77
CA PHE A 110 7.40 11.82 1.36
C PHE A 110 8.73 11.17 1.78
N TRP A 111 9.78 11.27 0.97
CA TRP A 111 11.10 10.76 1.32
C TRP A 111 11.76 11.52 2.47
N ALA A 112 11.57 12.85 2.54
CA ALA A 112 12.05 13.66 3.66
C ALA A 112 11.36 13.25 4.97
N GLU A 113 10.04 13.02 4.94
CA GLU A 113 9.28 12.56 6.11
C GLU A 113 9.73 11.19 6.59
N ILE A 114 9.90 10.22 5.68
CA ILE A 114 10.42 8.89 6.02
C ILE A 114 11.82 9.00 6.60
N TYR A 115 12.68 9.87 6.04
CA TYR A 115 14.03 10.06 6.54
C TYR A 115 14.04 10.67 7.94
N CYS A 116 13.33 11.78 8.16
CA CYS A 116 13.25 12.43 9.47
C CYS A 116 12.64 11.50 10.52
N SER A 117 11.58 10.77 10.15
CA SER A 117 10.93 9.79 11.05
C SER A 117 11.81 8.58 11.35
N ALA A 118 12.79 8.25 10.49
CA ALA A 118 13.71 7.15 10.72
C ALA A 118 14.82 7.49 11.72
N ILE A 119 15.05 8.78 12.03
CA ILE A 119 16.07 9.23 12.98
C ILE A 119 15.56 8.97 14.41
N PRO A 120 16.29 8.18 15.22
CA PRO A 120 15.91 7.94 16.62
C PRO A 120 15.77 9.23 17.40
N GLN A 121 14.66 9.37 18.14
CA GLN A 121 14.42 10.55 18.99
C GLN A 121 15.21 10.49 20.30
N ASP A 122 15.35 9.28 20.84
CA ASP A 122 16.10 9.02 22.07
C ASP A 122 17.59 8.78 21.79
N GLU A 123 18.44 9.01 22.79
CA GLU A 123 19.85 8.66 22.72
C GLU A 123 20.03 7.14 22.77
N ILE A 124 20.74 6.59 21.78
CA ILE A 124 21.05 5.17 21.74
C ILE A 124 22.50 5.01 22.18
N ASN A 125 22.72 4.29 23.29
CA ASN A 125 24.06 4.09 23.87
C ASN A 125 24.82 5.41 24.14
N GLY A 126 24.10 6.48 24.51
CA GLY A 126 24.67 7.82 24.75
C GLY A 126 25.02 8.60 23.48
N ILE A 127 24.60 8.14 22.29
CA ILE A 127 24.80 8.84 21.03
C ILE A 127 23.48 9.49 20.59
N ASN A 128 23.51 10.80 20.39
CA ASN A 128 22.38 11.56 19.88
C ASN A 128 22.40 11.61 18.34
N PHE A 129 21.43 10.98 17.68
CA PHE A 129 21.36 10.88 16.21
C PHE A 129 20.69 12.09 15.53
N ARG A 130 20.19 13.07 16.29
CA ARG A 130 19.47 14.24 15.76
C ARG A 130 20.31 15.11 14.83
N HIS A 131 21.64 15.06 14.95
CA HIS A 131 22.56 15.75 14.03
C HIS A 131 22.40 15.30 12.56
N LEU A 132 21.87 14.10 12.31
CA LEU A 132 21.61 13.58 10.97
C LEU A 132 20.58 14.41 10.18
N MET A 133 19.75 15.23 10.84
CA MET A 133 18.81 16.13 10.16
C MET A 133 19.48 17.09 9.17
N ILE A 134 20.80 17.33 9.29
CA ILE A 134 21.57 18.11 8.32
C ILE A 134 21.57 17.50 6.89
N LEU A 135 21.23 16.21 6.76
CA LEU A 135 21.11 15.53 5.48
C LEU A 135 19.71 15.62 4.85
N THR A 136 18.72 16.16 5.56
CA THR A 136 17.34 16.32 5.04
C THR A 136 17.30 17.06 3.69
N PRO A 137 18.04 18.18 3.48
CA PRO A 137 18.11 18.83 2.17
C PRO A 137 18.64 17.93 1.05
N ALA A 138 19.59 17.04 1.36
CA ALA A 138 20.13 16.09 0.40
C ALA A 138 19.10 15.03 0.00
N ILE A 139 18.29 14.56 0.94
CA ILE A 139 17.18 13.63 0.67
C ILE A 139 16.10 14.28 -0.20
N ILE A 140 15.73 15.52 0.10
CA ILE A 140 14.80 16.32 -0.71
C ILE A 140 15.31 16.44 -2.14
N ALA A 141 16.58 16.87 -2.30
CA ALA A 141 17.20 17.03 -3.60
C ALA A 141 17.29 15.70 -4.36
N LEU A 142 17.52 14.57 -3.67
CA LEU A 142 17.54 13.23 -4.25
C LEU A 142 16.15 12.83 -4.77
N GLY A 143 15.08 13.10 -4.03
CA GLY A 143 13.70 12.85 -4.47
C GLY A 143 13.35 13.64 -5.72
N VAL A 144 13.60 14.95 -5.71
CA VAL A 144 13.41 15.86 -6.87
C VAL A 144 14.23 15.37 -8.07
N TRP A 145 15.51 15.09 -7.87
CA TRP A 145 16.41 14.63 -8.92
C TRP A 145 15.96 13.30 -9.52
N THR A 146 15.49 12.36 -8.68
CA THR A 146 15.01 11.06 -9.15
C THR A 146 13.81 11.23 -10.07
N VAL A 147 12.80 12.01 -9.68
CA VAL A 147 11.61 12.28 -10.51
C VAL A 147 11.99 13.05 -11.79
N GLY A 148 12.87 14.04 -11.67
CA GLY A 148 13.33 14.88 -12.78
C GLY A 148 14.13 14.12 -13.85
N ASN A 149 14.78 13.01 -13.51
CA ASN A 149 15.59 12.21 -14.44
C ASN A 149 14.83 11.04 -15.08
N ILE A 150 13.50 11.04 -14.98
CA ILE A 150 12.68 9.99 -15.53
C ILE A 150 12.34 10.20 -17.00
N GLY A 151 12.62 9.16 -17.79
CA GLY A 151 12.22 9.07 -19.19
C GLY A 151 13.22 9.74 -20.11
N ARG A 152 12.75 10.67 -20.96
CA ARG A 152 13.57 11.39 -21.95
C ARG A 152 13.96 12.80 -21.46
N GLU A 153 13.91 13.02 -20.16
CA GLU A 153 14.36 14.24 -19.48
C GLU A 153 15.44 13.84 -18.47
N GLU A 154 16.45 14.69 -18.32
CA GLU A 154 17.54 14.51 -17.37
C GLU A 154 17.95 15.86 -16.77
N GLY A 155 18.68 15.84 -15.66
CA GLY A 155 19.20 17.03 -15.01
C GLY A 155 20.18 16.69 -13.90
N THR A 156 21.05 17.64 -13.55
CA THR A 156 22.00 17.50 -12.45
C THR A 156 21.34 17.79 -11.10
N ILE A 157 21.77 17.12 -10.03
CA ILE A 157 21.23 17.31 -8.68
C ILE A 157 21.60 18.68 -8.07
N TRP A 158 22.68 19.31 -8.53
CA TRP A 158 23.28 20.48 -7.88
C TRP A 158 22.33 21.67 -7.65
N ALA A 159 21.54 22.08 -8.63
CA ALA A 159 20.60 23.19 -8.44
C ALA A 159 19.55 22.88 -7.36
N ALA A 160 19.05 21.64 -7.34
CA ALA A 160 18.09 21.16 -6.34
C ALA A 160 18.72 21.12 -4.94
N LEU A 161 19.96 20.65 -4.85
CA LEU A 161 20.72 20.51 -3.61
C LEU A 161 21.06 21.85 -2.98
N VAL A 162 21.61 22.78 -3.78
CA VAL A 162 21.97 24.12 -3.33
C VAL A 162 20.72 24.87 -2.86
N ALA A 163 19.63 24.82 -3.63
CA ALA A 163 18.38 25.46 -3.22
C ALA A 163 17.82 24.89 -1.91
N ALA A 164 17.85 23.57 -1.71
CA ALA A 164 17.40 22.95 -0.47
C ALA A 164 18.25 23.40 0.73
N TYR A 165 19.59 23.43 0.59
CA TYR A 165 20.49 23.88 1.66
C TYR A 165 20.42 25.38 1.93
N LEU A 166 20.12 26.21 0.94
CA LEU A 166 19.90 27.65 1.15
C LEU A 166 18.62 27.93 1.95
N VAL A 167 17.60 27.10 1.81
CA VAL A 167 16.32 27.22 2.53
C VAL A 167 16.38 26.53 3.90
N TYR A 168 17.31 25.60 4.13
CA TYR A 168 17.46 24.87 5.38
C TYR A 168 17.51 25.77 6.65
N PRO A 169 18.26 26.89 6.70
CA PRO A 169 18.33 27.75 7.89
C PRO A 169 17.01 28.45 8.24
N ILE A 170 16.01 28.46 7.34
CA ILE A 170 14.71 29.09 7.57
C ILE A 170 13.94 28.42 8.72
N LEU A 171 14.27 27.17 9.07
CA LEU A 171 13.71 26.46 10.24
C LEU A 171 13.74 27.31 11.52
N TYR A 172 14.86 28.02 11.74
CA TYR A 172 15.05 28.87 12.91
C TYR A 172 13.99 29.98 13.03
N TYR A 173 13.44 30.43 11.91
CA TYR A 173 12.49 31.55 11.86
C TYR A 173 11.03 31.11 11.85
N ILE A 174 10.72 29.96 11.23
CA ILE A 174 9.33 29.47 11.10
C ILE A 174 8.91 28.67 12.34
N GLY A 175 9.80 27.82 12.88
CA GLY A 175 9.49 26.95 14.01
C GLY A 175 8.46 25.84 13.74
N ASP A 176 8.01 25.68 12.49
CA ASP A 176 7.10 24.63 12.04
C ASP A 176 7.84 23.71 11.04
N ASP A 177 8.07 22.47 11.45
CA ASP A 177 8.79 21.45 10.68
C ASP A 177 8.07 21.12 9.35
N THR A 178 6.74 21.11 9.34
CA THR A 178 5.94 20.77 8.16
C THR A 178 6.09 21.84 7.08
N VAL A 179 5.90 23.10 7.48
CA VAL A 179 6.05 24.25 6.57
C VAL A 179 7.49 24.36 6.08
N TRP A 180 8.45 24.11 6.96
CA TRP A 180 9.87 24.13 6.62
C TRP A 180 10.25 23.10 5.55
N VAL A 181 9.86 21.82 5.72
CA VAL A 181 10.10 20.77 4.71
C VAL A 181 9.42 21.13 3.39
N PHE A 182 8.17 21.59 3.45
CA PHE A 182 7.41 21.97 2.27
C PHE A 182 8.10 23.09 1.46
N LEU A 183 8.58 24.15 2.12
CA LEU A 183 9.29 25.25 1.45
C LEU A 183 10.62 24.80 0.83
N MET A 184 11.39 23.95 1.52
CA MET A 184 12.62 23.38 0.97
C MET A 184 12.34 22.55 -0.28
N VAL A 185 11.30 21.71 -0.25
CA VAL A 185 10.87 20.89 -1.38
C VAL A 185 10.48 21.75 -2.57
N LEU A 186 9.65 22.78 -2.36
CA LEU A 186 9.23 23.69 -3.42
C LEU A 186 10.40 24.43 -4.05
N ALA A 187 11.29 25.00 -3.23
CA ALA A 187 12.47 25.72 -3.71
C ALA A 187 13.41 24.81 -4.48
N SER A 188 13.67 23.59 -3.97
CA SER A 188 14.51 22.58 -4.61
C SER A 188 13.97 22.14 -5.97
N ASN A 189 12.67 21.85 -6.05
CA ASN A 189 12.03 21.40 -7.29
C ASN A 189 11.93 22.52 -8.34
N LEU A 190 11.62 23.76 -7.92
CA LEU A 190 11.64 24.91 -8.81
C LEU A 190 13.04 25.16 -9.37
N ALA A 191 14.08 25.12 -8.52
CA ALA A 191 15.46 25.29 -8.95
C ALA A 191 15.89 24.18 -9.93
N PHE A 192 15.49 22.93 -9.70
CA PHE A 192 15.75 21.84 -10.64
C PHE A 192 15.10 22.08 -12.01
N ASP A 193 13.81 22.43 -12.02
CA ASP A 193 13.03 22.63 -13.24
C ASP A 193 13.57 23.80 -14.08
N THR A 194 13.93 24.91 -13.42
CA THR A 194 14.43 26.12 -14.08
C THR A 194 15.88 25.97 -14.57
N PHE A 195 16.78 25.45 -13.72
CA PHE A 195 18.22 25.52 -13.97
C PHE A 195 18.83 24.19 -14.46
N SER A 196 18.38 23.05 -13.96
CA SER A 196 19.01 21.74 -14.24
C SER A 196 18.37 20.96 -15.39
N LYS A 197 17.07 21.15 -15.64
CA LYS A 197 16.28 20.31 -16.56
C LYS A 197 16.73 20.45 -18.02
N ARG A 198 16.99 19.32 -18.67
CA ARG A 198 17.35 19.22 -20.11
C ARG A 198 16.81 17.94 -20.75
N TRP A 199 16.79 17.91 -22.08
CA TRP A 199 16.38 16.72 -22.84
C TRP A 199 17.45 15.62 -22.74
N ASN A 200 17.04 14.38 -22.46
CA ASN A 200 17.89 13.21 -22.57
C ASN A 200 17.83 12.67 -24.01
N LEU A 201 18.83 13.04 -24.81
CA LEU A 201 18.95 12.66 -26.21
C LEU A 201 19.72 11.36 -26.42
N LYS A 202 20.29 10.78 -25.35
CA LYS A 202 21.13 9.58 -25.47
C LYS A 202 20.25 8.36 -25.78
N PRO A 203 20.68 7.47 -26.69
CA PRO A 203 20.01 6.20 -26.89
C PRO A 203 20.09 5.37 -25.60
N LYS A 204 19.03 4.62 -25.30
CA LYS A 204 19.02 3.74 -24.13
C LYS A 204 20.06 2.64 -24.32
N LYS A 205 21.15 2.70 -23.54
CA LYS A 205 22.15 1.63 -23.53
C LYS A 205 21.54 0.38 -22.91
N LYS A 206 21.62 -0.77 -23.59
CA LYS A 206 21.22 -2.06 -23.02
C LYS A 206 22.18 -2.41 -21.88
N GLN A 207 21.73 -2.23 -20.64
CA GLN A 207 22.47 -2.66 -19.46
C GLN A 207 22.22 -4.15 -19.18
N ARG A 208 23.20 -4.81 -18.56
CA ARG A 208 23.06 -6.21 -18.12
C ARG A 208 21.95 -6.29 -17.06
N TRP A 209 21.05 -7.26 -17.20
CA TRP A 209 19.91 -7.45 -16.30
C TRP A 209 20.34 -7.56 -14.83
N ILE A 210 21.38 -8.36 -14.56
CA ILE A 210 21.93 -8.54 -13.20
C ILE A 210 22.35 -7.21 -12.57
N LYS A 211 23.05 -6.34 -13.34
CA LYS A 211 23.48 -5.03 -12.83
C LYS A 211 22.29 -4.16 -12.44
N ARG A 212 21.24 -4.14 -13.26
CA ARG A 212 20.01 -3.37 -12.99
C ARG A 212 19.31 -3.88 -11.73
N MET A 213 19.17 -5.20 -11.60
CA MET A 213 18.51 -5.81 -10.45
C MET A 213 19.31 -5.59 -9.17
N LEU A 214 20.64 -5.66 -9.22
CA LEU A 214 21.51 -5.39 -8.07
C LEU A 214 21.40 -3.93 -7.63
N VAL A 215 21.42 -2.97 -8.55
CA VAL A 215 21.25 -1.54 -8.20
C VAL A 215 19.86 -1.28 -7.60
N LEU A 216 18.80 -1.86 -8.17
CA LEU A 216 17.45 -1.73 -7.62
C LEU A 216 17.35 -2.38 -6.24
N PHE A 217 17.88 -3.59 -6.07
CA PHE A 217 17.89 -4.28 -4.78
C PHE A 217 18.59 -3.45 -3.71
N LEU A 218 19.79 -2.93 -3.97
CA LEU A 218 20.52 -2.09 -3.03
C LEU A 218 19.74 -0.82 -2.66
N ALA A 219 19.13 -0.15 -3.64
CA ALA A 219 18.33 1.04 -3.39
C ALA A 219 17.07 0.73 -2.56
N ILE A 220 16.40 -0.37 -2.87
CA ILE A 220 15.21 -0.85 -2.14
C ILE A 220 15.59 -1.24 -0.71
N SER A 221 16.67 -1.99 -0.51
CA SER A 221 17.16 -2.37 0.82
C SER A 221 17.51 -1.15 1.67
N LEU A 222 18.18 -0.14 1.10
CA LEU A 222 18.48 1.11 1.80
C LEU A 222 17.20 1.87 2.19
N TYR A 223 16.21 1.90 1.30
CA TYR A 223 14.92 2.55 1.60
C TYR A 223 14.16 1.81 2.72
N PHE A 224 14.05 0.49 2.64
CA PHE A 224 13.38 -0.31 3.66
C PHE A 224 14.13 -0.34 5.00
N SER A 225 15.46 -0.13 5.02
CA SER A 225 16.17 0.04 6.29
C SER A 225 15.77 1.32 7.02
N LEU A 226 15.41 2.40 6.30
CA LEU A 226 14.87 3.61 6.94
C LEU A 226 13.51 3.35 7.56
N ILE A 227 12.62 2.65 6.85
CA ILE A 227 11.32 2.24 7.39
C ILE A 227 11.52 1.31 8.59
N GLY A 228 12.43 0.35 8.52
CA GLY A 228 12.78 -0.53 9.63
C GLY A 228 13.28 0.24 10.85
N SER A 229 14.13 1.26 10.63
CA SER A 229 14.60 2.16 11.70
C SER A 229 13.43 2.88 12.38
N TYR A 230 12.51 3.48 11.60
CA TYR A 230 11.31 4.11 12.15
C TYR A 230 10.46 3.12 12.98
N LEU A 231 10.14 1.95 12.40
CA LEU A 231 9.32 0.93 13.07
C LEU A 231 9.96 0.42 14.36
N TYR A 232 11.28 0.38 14.43
CA TYR A 232 12.00 -0.11 15.60
C TYR A 232 12.17 0.95 16.69
N PHE A 233 12.58 2.18 16.34
CA PHE A 233 12.96 3.20 17.31
C PHE A 233 11.83 4.15 17.70
N ASN A 234 10.92 4.46 16.77
CA ASN A 234 10.02 5.61 16.90
C ASN A 234 8.53 5.25 16.76
N ALA A 235 8.18 4.10 16.18
CA ALA A 235 6.78 3.70 16.06
C ALA A 235 6.19 3.36 17.44
N VAL A 236 5.06 3.96 17.75
CA VAL A 236 4.32 3.76 19.01
C VAL A 236 2.91 3.24 18.72
N ILE A 237 2.40 2.39 19.60
CA ILE A 237 1.03 1.90 19.61
C ILE A 237 0.39 2.38 20.91
N THR A 238 -0.84 2.89 20.82
CA THR A 238 -1.65 3.24 21.98
C THR A 238 -2.43 2.03 22.48
N ASP A 239 -2.27 1.68 23.75
CA ASP A 239 -3.09 0.67 24.41
C ASP A 239 -4.51 1.19 24.72
N SER A 240 -5.40 0.29 25.11
CA SER A 240 -6.75 0.52 25.63
C SER A 240 -6.82 1.48 26.82
N GLU A 241 -5.72 1.64 27.56
CA GLU A 241 -5.57 2.60 28.66
C GLU A 241 -4.97 3.95 28.20
N ASN A 242 -4.81 4.17 26.89
CA ASN A 242 -4.15 5.34 26.27
C ASN A 242 -2.66 5.52 26.64
N GLU A 243 -1.99 4.45 27.06
CA GLU A 243 -0.53 4.46 27.24
C GLU A 243 0.17 4.19 25.89
N GLU A 244 1.22 4.95 25.61
CA GLU A 244 2.04 4.79 24.41
C GLU A 244 3.16 3.79 24.66
N ILE A 245 3.12 2.66 23.94
CA ILE A 245 4.13 1.60 24.00
C ILE A 245 4.87 1.56 22.67
N LYS A 246 6.19 1.42 22.69
CA LYS A 246 6.97 1.25 21.46
C LYS A 246 6.55 -0.03 20.73
N LEU A 247 6.41 0.05 19.41
CA LEU A 247 6.03 -1.07 18.55
C LEU A 247 7.01 -2.24 18.71
N SER A 248 8.31 -1.95 18.80
CA SER A 248 9.36 -2.95 19.01
C SER A 248 9.17 -3.72 20.33
N ASP A 249 8.85 -3.02 21.42
CA ASP A 249 8.56 -3.62 22.72
C ASP A 249 7.26 -4.44 22.68
N ALA A 250 6.21 -3.90 22.05
CA ALA A 250 4.93 -4.59 21.87
C ALA A 250 5.08 -5.90 21.07
N ILE A 251 5.90 -5.90 20.00
CA ILE A 251 6.23 -7.12 19.24
C ILE A 251 7.00 -8.11 20.13
N GLY A 252 7.93 -7.64 20.95
CA GLY A 252 8.64 -8.47 21.93
C GLY A 252 7.68 -9.14 22.91
N HIS A 253 6.80 -8.34 23.53
CA HIS A 253 5.77 -8.83 24.46
C HIS A 253 4.82 -9.82 23.80
N PHE A 254 4.44 -9.58 22.54
CA PHE A 254 3.62 -10.51 21.76
C PHE A 254 4.28 -11.88 21.64
N PHE A 255 5.55 -11.96 21.25
CA PHE A 255 6.26 -13.24 21.13
C PHE A 255 6.48 -13.96 22.46
N THR A 256 6.48 -13.24 23.58
CA THR A 256 6.54 -13.83 24.93
C THR A 256 5.16 -14.15 25.52
N SER A 257 4.08 -13.71 24.88
CA SER A 257 2.73 -13.86 25.43
C SER A 257 2.21 -15.30 25.32
N PRO A 258 1.29 -15.72 26.22
CA PRO A 258 0.59 -17.00 26.09
C PRO A 258 -0.15 -17.13 24.75
N ILE A 259 -0.67 -16.01 24.22
CA ILE A 259 -1.38 -15.96 22.94
C ILE A 259 -0.48 -16.43 21.79
N TRP A 260 0.80 -16.09 21.80
CA TRP A 260 1.73 -16.57 20.78
C TRP A 260 1.94 -18.09 20.85
N LEU A 261 2.03 -18.65 22.06
CA LEU A 261 2.15 -20.10 22.25
C LEU A 261 0.88 -20.81 21.74
N ASP A 262 -0.30 -20.31 22.09
CA ASP A 262 -1.58 -20.85 21.62
C ASP A 262 -1.73 -20.72 20.11
N LEU A 263 -1.33 -19.59 19.53
CA LEU A 263 -1.32 -19.37 18.09
C LEU A 263 -0.39 -20.34 17.39
N LYS A 264 0.83 -20.51 17.91
CA LYS A 264 1.82 -21.45 17.36
C LYS A 264 1.29 -22.89 17.41
N ALA A 265 0.74 -23.31 18.54
CA ALA A 265 0.15 -24.64 18.71
C ALA A 265 -1.03 -24.85 17.76
N SER A 266 -1.89 -23.85 17.60
CA SER A 266 -3.04 -23.89 16.69
C SER A 266 -2.60 -23.99 15.22
N LEU A 267 -1.59 -23.22 14.83
CA LEU A 267 -1.00 -23.28 13.48
C LEU A 267 -0.34 -24.63 13.20
N GLU A 268 0.40 -25.18 14.16
CA GLU A 268 1.04 -26.48 14.05
C GLU A 268 -0.01 -27.61 13.96
N ALA A 269 -1.04 -27.58 14.80
CA ALA A 269 -2.15 -28.52 14.73
C ALA A 269 -2.88 -28.45 13.38
N THR A 270 -3.15 -27.23 12.90
CA THR A 270 -3.80 -27.00 11.59
C THR A 270 -2.91 -27.50 10.44
N TRP A 271 -1.60 -27.27 10.52
CA TRP A 271 -0.65 -27.76 9.52
C TRP A 271 -0.59 -29.28 9.49
N ASN A 272 -0.43 -29.92 10.65
CA ASN A 272 -0.43 -31.38 10.77
C ASN A 272 -1.73 -31.97 10.24
N GLN A 273 -2.86 -31.33 10.54
CA GLN A 273 -4.15 -31.74 10.01
C GLN A 273 -4.23 -31.58 8.48
N ALA A 274 -3.74 -30.46 7.92
CA ALA A 274 -3.70 -30.22 6.48
C ALA A 274 -2.81 -31.24 5.74
N VAL A 275 -1.70 -31.65 6.35
CA VAL A 275 -0.80 -32.68 5.82
C VAL A 275 -1.46 -34.07 5.87
N HIS A 276 -2.15 -34.43 6.95
CA HIS A 276 -2.71 -35.77 7.13
C HIS A 276 -4.07 -35.99 6.45
N GLN A 277 -4.97 -35.02 6.51
CA GLN A 277 -6.35 -35.13 5.99
C GLN A 277 -6.52 -34.49 4.60
N GLY A 278 -5.50 -33.75 4.14
CA GLY A 278 -5.52 -33.01 2.89
C GLY A 278 -6.14 -31.62 3.03
N PHE A 279 -5.57 -30.66 2.29
CA PHE A 279 -5.93 -29.23 2.38
C PHE A 279 -7.44 -28.94 2.31
N TRP A 280 -8.17 -29.62 1.41
CA TRP A 280 -9.60 -29.38 1.21
C TRP A 280 -10.47 -29.87 2.36
N ALA A 281 -10.09 -30.96 3.04
CA ALA A 281 -10.81 -31.45 4.21
C ALA A 281 -10.62 -30.51 5.41
N THR A 282 -9.39 -30.06 5.63
CA THR A 282 -9.08 -29.07 6.67
C THR A 282 -9.76 -27.73 6.39
N TRP A 283 -9.80 -27.28 5.13
CA TRP A 283 -10.54 -26.07 4.75
C TRP A 283 -12.04 -26.20 5.03
N ALA A 284 -12.66 -27.33 4.69
CA ALA A 284 -14.08 -27.56 5.00
C ALA A 284 -14.35 -27.49 6.51
N GLN A 285 -13.49 -28.07 7.34
CA GLN A 285 -13.62 -28.00 8.79
C GLN A 285 -13.39 -26.59 9.35
N ILE A 286 -12.41 -25.85 8.82
CA ILE A 286 -12.21 -24.44 9.20
C ILE A 286 -13.44 -23.62 8.84
N VAL A 287 -14.00 -23.83 7.65
CA VAL A 287 -15.24 -23.17 7.23
C VAL A 287 -16.39 -23.52 8.18
N ASP A 288 -16.56 -24.79 8.56
CA ASP A 288 -17.61 -25.21 9.50
C ASP A 288 -17.42 -24.62 10.91
N LEU A 289 -16.19 -24.60 11.43
CA LEU A 289 -15.86 -24.00 12.74
C LEU A 289 -16.01 -22.49 12.76
N SER A 290 -15.84 -21.82 11.60
CA SER A 290 -16.03 -20.37 11.46
C SER A 290 -17.51 -19.96 11.52
N ASP A 291 -18.44 -20.90 11.68
CA ASP A 291 -19.89 -20.68 11.74
C ASP A 291 -20.36 -19.73 10.62
N PRO A 292 -20.27 -20.13 9.34
CA PRO A 292 -20.48 -19.24 8.20
C PRO A 292 -21.93 -18.76 8.08
N ARG A 293 -22.83 -19.32 8.90
CA ARG A 293 -24.24 -18.95 8.99
C ARG A 293 -24.61 -18.24 10.29
N GLY A 294 -23.68 -18.14 11.24
CA GLY A 294 -23.91 -17.54 12.56
C GLY A 294 -24.89 -18.33 13.45
N GLU A 295 -25.18 -19.60 13.12
CA GLU A 295 -26.18 -20.39 13.86
C GLU A 295 -25.68 -20.70 15.28
N ILE A 296 -24.40 -21.08 15.43
CA ILE A 296 -23.78 -21.39 16.73
C ILE A 296 -23.73 -20.13 17.61
N ASN A 297 -23.31 -18.99 17.05
CA ASN A 297 -23.28 -17.74 17.79
C ASN A 297 -24.70 -17.29 18.20
N ALA A 298 -25.70 -17.45 17.33
CA ALA A 298 -27.09 -17.11 17.64
C ALA A 298 -27.66 -17.93 18.82
N TYR A 299 -27.34 -19.22 18.91
CA TYR A 299 -27.69 -20.04 20.08
C TYR A 299 -27.02 -19.50 21.36
N LYS A 300 -25.75 -19.11 21.28
CA LYS A 300 -24.99 -18.54 22.40
C LYS A 300 -25.57 -17.21 22.89
N VAL A 301 -25.94 -16.30 21.98
CA VAL A 301 -26.57 -15.01 22.30
C VAL A 301 -27.89 -15.19 23.06
N LEU A 302 -28.69 -16.19 22.67
CA LEU A 302 -29.95 -16.52 23.36
C LEU A 302 -29.74 -17.34 24.64
N GLY A 303 -28.53 -17.84 24.89
CA GLY A 303 -28.20 -18.71 26.00
C GLY A 303 -28.88 -20.09 25.91
N LEU A 304 -28.98 -20.63 24.70
CA LEU A 304 -29.62 -21.92 24.41
C LEU A 304 -28.61 -22.93 23.88
N SER A 305 -28.89 -24.21 24.10
CA SER A 305 -28.16 -25.31 23.43
C SER A 305 -28.47 -25.31 21.92
N GLN A 306 -27.52 -25.77 21.11
CA GLN A 306 -27.73 -25.99 19.66
C GLN A 306 -28.84 -27.02 19.37
N THR A 307 -29.23 -27.82 20.36
CA THR A 307 -30.33 -28.78 20.31
C THR A 307 -31.69 -28.21 20.74
N ALA A 308 -31.76 -26.92 21.10
CA ALA A 308 -32.99 -26.30 21.61
C ALA A 308 -34.12 -26.28 20.57
N SER A 309 -35.35 -26.49 21.06
CA SER A 309 -36.54 -26.53 20.21
C SER A 309 -36.96 -25.12 19.75
N GLN A 310 -37.72 -25.03 18.65
CA GLN A 310 -38.15 -23.71 18.12
C GLN A 310 -39.04 -22.94 19.12
N SER A 311 -39.85 -23.65 19.91
CA SER A 311 -40.67 -23.06 20.96
C SER A 311 -39.79 -22.45 22.05
N GLU A 312 -38.72 -23.13 22.47
CA GLU A 312 -37.74 -22.61 23.43
C GLU A 312 -37.04 -21.36 22.90
N ILE A 313 -36.62 -21.37 21.62
CA ILE A 313 -35.99 -20.22 20.96
C ILE A 313 -36.92 -18.99 20.99
N THR A 314 -38.19 -19.16 20.60
CA THR A 314 -39.16 -18.06 20.60
C THR A 314 -39.49 -17.56 22.00
N VAL A 315 -39.62 -18.45 22.99
CA VAL A 315 -39.87 -18.06 24.38
C VAL A 315 -38.69 -17.27 24.94
N ARG A 316 -37.46 -17.76 24.74
CA ARG A 316 -36.25 -17.11 25.26
C ARG A 316 -36.01 -15.75 24.60
N TRP A 317 -36.22 -15.66 23.30
CA TRP A 317 -36.18 -14.40 22.55
C TRP A 317 -37.17 -13.36 23.11
N ARG A 318 -38.42 -13.74 23.39
CA ARG A 318 -39.42 -12.81 23.96
C ARG A 318 -39.01 -12.27 25.31
N ILE A 319 -38.48 -13.13 26.19
CA ILE A 319 -38.01 -12.74 27.53
C ILE A 319 -36.84 -11.76 27.40
N LEU A 320 -35.79 -12.15 26.65
CA LEU A 320 -34.60 -11.33 26.48
C LEU A 320 -34.88 -10.00 25.79
N SER A 321 -35.77 -9.99 24.78
CA SER A 321 -36.19 -8.76 24.09
C SER A 321 -36.93 -7.80 25.01
N ARG A 322 -37.83 -8.31 25.86
CA ARG A 322 -38.55 -7.49 26.83
C ARG A 322 -37.62 -6.90 27.89
N ASP A 323 -36.65 -7.69 28.34
CA ASP A 323 -35.76 -7.27 29.42
C ASP A 323 -34.69 -6.28 28.96
N ASN A 324 -34.28 -6.33 27.68
CA ASN A 324 -33.31 -5.41 27.08
C ASN A 324 -33.98 -4.30 26.23
N HIS A 325 -35.29 -4.11 26.31
CA HIS A 325 -35.98 -3.10 25.50
C HIS A 325 -35.51 -1.68 25.88
N PRO A 326 -35.14 -0.81 24.91
CA PRO A 326 -34.58 0.52 25.18
C PRO A 326 -35.50 1.40 26.05
N ASP A 327 -36.81 1.29 25.88
CA ASP A 327 -37.79 2.06 26.67
C ASP A 327 -37.83 1.67 28.16
N LYS A 328 -37.35 0.48 28.52
CA LYS A 328 -37.35 -0.01 29.92
C LYS A 328 -36.14 0.52 30.70
N ILE A 329 -35.09 0.96 30.01
CA ILE A 329 -33.82 1.37 30.62
C ILE A 329 -33.75 2.90 30.70
N LYS A 330 -34.03 3.42 31.90
CA LYS A 330 -34.05 4.86 32.21
C LYS A 330 -32.68 5.46 32.55
N GLY A 331 -31.59 4.72 32.34
CA GLY A 331 -30.22 5.12 32.68
C GLY A 331 -29.58 6.19 31.80
N THR A 332 -28.26 6.35 31.92
CA THR A 332 -27.41 7.27 31.13
C THR A 332 -27.45 6.95 29.63
N LYS A 333 -27.02 7.92 28.79
CA LYS A 333 -27.00 7.77 27.32
C LYS A 333 -26.17 6.54 26.87
N GLU A 334 -25.08 6.25 27.58
CA GLU A 334 -24.21 5.09 27.37
C GLU A 334 -24.96 3.76 27.62
N GLU A 335 -25.73 3.67 28.70
CA GLU A 335 -26.48 2.47 29.09
C GLU A 335 -27.64 2.19 28.13
N ARG A 336 -28.33 3.24 27.65
CA ARG A 336 -29.36 3.10 26.62
C ARG A 336 -28.77 2.61 25.30
N ARG A 337 -27.58 3.08 24.93
CA ARG A 337 -26.86 2.61 23.73
C ARG A 337 -26.51 1.12 23.85
N LYS A 338 -25.94 0.70 24.98
CA LYS A 338 -25.61 -0.71 25.25
C LYS A 338 -26.86 -1.61 25.24
N ALA A 339 -27.96 -1.14 25.80
CA ALA A 339 -29.24 -1.85 25.77
C ALA A 339 -29.78 -2.01 24.34
N GLN A 340 -29.73 -0.94 23.54
CA GLN A 340 -30.16 -0.95 22.15
C GLN A 340 -29.30 -1.88 21.29
N GLU A 341 -27.98 -1.87 21.47
CA GLU A 341 -27.05 -2.78 20.81
C GLU A 341 -27.39 -4.25 21.14
N LYS A 342 -27.58 -4.55 22.43
CA LYS A 342 -27.93 -5.90 22.89
C LYS A 342 -29.30 -6.35 22.41
N PHE A 343 -30.28 -5.45 22.39
CA PHE A 343 -31.60 -5.73 21.83
C PHE A 343 -31.52 -6.08 20.34
N MET A 344 -30.73 -5.34 19.57
CA MET A 344 -30.51 -5.62 18.16
C MET A 344 -29.84 -6.97 17.94
N GLU A 345 -28.82 -7.29 18.74
CA GLU A 345 -28.13 -8.58 18.71
C GLU A 345 -29.09 -9.75 18.97
N ILE A 346 -29.99 -9.62 19.94
CA ILE A 346 -31.02 -10.63 20.26
C ILE A 346 -32.01 -10.80 19.08
N GLN A 347 -32.42 -9.72 18.43
CA GLN A 347 -33.29 -9.80 17.26
C GLN A 347 -32.60 -10.51 16.09
N GLN A 348 -31.33 -10.16 15.82
CA GLN A 348 -30.53 -10.79 14.77
C GLN A 348 -30.32 -12.28 15.03
N ALA A 349 -30.02 -12.68 16.27
CA ALA A 349 -29.87 -14.09 16.64
C ALA A 349 -31.16 -14.89 16.38
N TYR A 350 -32.32 -14.34 16.76
CA TYR A 350 -33.61 -14.99 16.47
C TYR A 350 -33.89 -15.09 14.97
N GLU A 351 -33.58 -14.05 14.20
CA GLU A 351 -33.78 -14.05 12.75
C GLU A 351 -32.91 -15.10 12.04
N ILE A 352 -31.64 -15.24 12.45
CA ILE A 352 -30.72 -16.25 11.92
C ILE A 352 -31.27 -17.65 12.16
N LEU A 353 -31.71 -17.96 13.38
CA LEU A 353 -32.27 -19.28 13.73
C LEU A 353 -33.62 -19.54 13.04
N SER A 354 -34.46 -18.52 12.91
CA SER A 354 -35.73 -18.62 12.16
C SER A 354 -35.49 -18.90 10.67
N LYS A 355 -34.53 -18.20 10.04
CA LYS A 355 -34.10 -18.47 8.66
C LYS A 355 -33.51 -19.87 8.53
N ALA A 356 -32.71 -20.32 9.50
CA ALA A 356 -32.14 -21.67 9.52
C ALA A 356 -33.24 -22.74 9.49
N LYS A 357 -34.28 -22.61 10.33
CA LYS A 357 -35.45 -23.48 10.31
C LYS A 357 -36.13 -23.49 8.94
N ASN A 358 -36.43 -22.31 8.39
CA ASN A 358 -37.11 -22.21 7.09
C ASN A 358 -36.29 -22.85 5.96
N ARG A 359 -34.96 -22.73 6.00
CA ARG A 359 -34.05 -23.42 5.07
C ARG A 359 -34.12 -24.93 5.24
N ARG A 360 -34.06 -25.45 6.47
CA ARG A 360 -34.16 -26.89 6.76
C ARG A 360 -35.50 -27.44 6.27
N GLN A 361 -36.61 -26.75 6.54
CA GLN A 361 -37.94 -27.14 6.08
C GLN A 361 -38.06 -27.13 4.54
N ARG A 362 -37.50 -26.13 3.86
CA ARG A 362 -37.46 -26.09 2.39
C ARG A 362 -36.62 -27.22 1.79
N ARG A 363 -35.53 -27.61 2.45
CA ARG A 363 -34.68 -28.72 2.01
C ARG A 363 -35.41 -30.05 2.12
N ASN A 364 -36.07 -30.30 3.24
CA ASN A 364 -36.83 -31.55 3.45
C ASN A 364 -37.96 -31.72 2.44
N ARG A 365 -38.65 -30.62 2.07
CA ARG A 365 -39.69 -30.61 1.02
C ARG A 365 -39.17 -30.83 -0.40
N ARG A 366 -37.87 -30.73 -0.66
CA ARG A 366 -37.25 -30.99 -1.97
C ARG A 366 -36.69 -32.40 -2.09
N SER A 367 -36.55 -33.11 -0.98
CA SER A 367 -36.04 -34.48 -0.91
C SER A 367 -37.14 -35.54 -0.80
N GLU A 368 -38.38 -35.11 -0.56
CA GLU A 368 -39.63 -35.86 -0.78
C GLU A 368 -40.10 -35.60 -2.22
#